data_AF-A0A523HCF6-F1
#
_entry.id   AF-A0A523HCF6-F1
#
_cell.length_a   1.000
_cell.length_b   1.000
_cell.length_c   1.000
_cell.angle_alpha   90.00
_cell.angle_beta   90.00
_cell.angle_gamma   90.00
#
_symmetry.space_group_name_H-M   'P 1'
#
loop_
_entity.id
_entity.type
_entity.pdbx_description
1 polymer ?
#
loop_
_entity_poly.entity_id
_entity_poly.type
_entity_poly.pdbx_seq_one_letter_code
_entity_poly.pdbx_strand_id
1 'polypeptide(L)'
;MLNKTFFVGLLTIFVCAVSIALNYSDIFTKENVKQVTFTGKEDHSISLEDASQMTRNFQLQTAPDQIIGGFFGKDAVLAIISQEKAVGLRYYYGLDDEGTPHIILIGVNADGNDMTDGLLAERSTKCPPHCPESNDLNNPLLSNGIAANF
;
A
#
# COMPACT_ATOMS: atom_id res chain seq x y z
N MET A 1 9.62 -63.73 -15.40
CA MET A 1 8.18 -63.51 -15.61
C MET A 1 7.74 -62.41 -14.67
N LEU A 2 7.46 -61.21 -15.18
CA LEU A 2 7.01 -60.06 -14.38
C LEU A 2 5.54 -60.31 -13.98
N ASN A 3 5.26 -60.30 -12.68
CA ASN A 3 3.96 -60.71 -12.13
C ASN A 3 2.88 -59.66 -12.47
N LYS A 4 1.74 -60.08 -13.04
CA LYS A 4 0.62 -59.18 -13.41
C LYS A 4 0.15 -58.33 -12.23
N THR A 5 0.27 -58.82 -11.00
CA THR A 5 -0.04 -58.07 -9.76
C THR A 5 0.89 -56.88 -9.52
N PHE A 6 2.14 -56.93 -9.98
CA PHE A 6 3.10 -55.83 -9.84
C PHE A 6 2.77 -54.68 -10.80
N PHE A 7 2.28 -54.99 -12.00
CA PHE A 7 1.91 -54.00 -13.01
C PHE A 7 0.61 -53.27 -12.65
N VAL A 8 -0.36 -53.99 -12.07
CA VAL A 8 -1.62 -53.39 -11.58
C VAL A 8 -1.37 -52.46 -10.40
N GLY A 9 -0.46 -52.82 -9.48
CA GLY A 9 -0.09 -51.98 -8.34
C GLY A 9 0.62 -50.66 -8.72
N LEU A 10 1.48 -50.68 -9.74
CA LEU A 10 2.14 -49.46 -10.22
C LEU A 10 1.14 -48.52 -10.93
N LEU A 11 0.21 -49.09 -11.69
CA LEU A 11 -0.81 -48.34 -12.41
C LEU A 11 -1.82 -47.67 -11.47
N THR A 12 -2.24 -48.34 -10.39
CA THR A 12 -3.13 -47.74 -9.39
C THR A 12 -2.48 -46.59 -8.62
N ILE A 13 -1.20 -46.71 -8.25
CA ILE A 13 -0.46 -45.63 -7.58
C ILE A 13 -0.34 -44.41 -8.52
N PHE A 14 -0.06 -44.62 -9.80
CA PHE A 14 0.03 -43.54 -10.78
C PHE A 14 -1.32 -42.83 -11.00
N VAL A 15 -2.42 -43.57 -11.08
CA VAL A 15 -3.78 -43.01 -11.20
C VAL A 15 -4.17 -42.22 -9.95
N CYS A 16 -3.81 -42.68 -8.75
CA CYS A 16 -4.01 -41.92 -7.51
C CYS A 16 -3.19 -40.63 -7.48
N ALA A 17 -1.91 -40.68 -7.85
CA ALA A 17 -1.04 -39.50 -7.85
C ALA A 17 -1.52 -38.42 -8.85
N VAL A 18 -1.96 -38.83 -10.04
CA VAL A 18 -2.54 -37.93 -11.05
C VAL A 18 -3.87 -37.35 -10.55
N SER A 19 -4.73 -38.17 -9.94
CA SER A 19 -6.01 -37.69 -9.37
C SER A 19 -5.79 -36.70 -8.23
N ILE A 20 -4.78 -36.89 -7.39
CA ILE A 20 -4.43 -35.97 -6.30
C ILE A 20 -3.87 -34.66 -6.87
N ALA A 21 -3.01 -34.73 -7.91
CA ALA A 21 -2.44 -33.56 -8.55
C ALA A 21 -3.50 -32.72 -9.30
N LEU A 22 -4.47 -33.38 -9.96
CA LEU A 22 -5.58 -32.70 -10.63
C LEU A 22 -6.58 -32.10 -9.63
N ASN A 23 -6.85 -32.77 -8.49
CA ASN A 23 -7.66 -32.19 -7.42
C ASN A 23 -6.95 -30.99 -6.74
N TYR A 24 -5.62 -30.95 -6.72
CA TYR A 24 -4.87 -29.85 -6.10
C TYR A 24 -4.96 -28.56 -6.93
N SER A 25 -5.00 -28.65 -8.26
CA SER A 25 -5.15 -27.46 -9.12
C SER A 25 -6.51 -26.78 -8.99
N ASP A 26 -7.56 -27.51 -8.57
CA ASP A 26 -8.93 -26.99 -8.49
C ASP A 26 -9.26 -26.32 -7.14
N ILE A 27 -8.46 -26.56 -6.10
CA ILE A 27 -8.63 -25.97 -4.75
C ILE A 27 -8.24 -24.48 -4.72
N PHE A 28 -7.58 -23.97 -5.75
CA PHE A 28 -7.25 -22.53 -5.88
C PHE A 28 -8.26 -21.75 -6.73
N THR A 29 -9.52 -22.19 -6.78
CA THR A 29 -10.60 -21.34 -7.29
C THR A 29 -10.88 -20.24 -6.26
N LYS A 30 -10.20 -19.10 -6.48
CA LYS A 30 -10.43 -17.79 -5.88
C LYS A 30 -11.89 -17.68 -5.43
N GLU A 31 -12.14 -17.72 -4.12
CA GLU A 31 -13.46 -17.40 -3.60
C GLU A 31 -13.92 -16.06 -4.19
N ASN A 32 -15.23 -15.91 -4.34
CA ASN A 32 -15.93 -14.81 -5.00
C ASN A 32 -15.74 -13.49 -4.20
N VAL A 33 -14.50 -12.99 -4.16
CA VAL A 33 -14.15 -11.70 -3.60
C VAL A 33 -14.71 -10.68 -4.56
N LYS A 34 -15.70 -9.92 -4.09
CA LYS A 34 -16.19 -8.71 -4.76
C LYS A 34 -14.99 -7.78 -4.94
N GLN A 35 -14.34 -7.85 -6.09
CA GLN A 35 -13.17 -7.05 -6.40
C GLN A 35 -13.61 -5.58 -6.37
N VAL A 36 -12.93 -4.77 -5.57
CA VAL A 36 -13.12 -3.33 -5.57
C VAL A 36 -12.47 -2.82 -6.85
N THR A 37 -13.30 -2.36 -7.79
CA THR A 37 -12.80 -1.72 -9.01
C THR A 37 -12.51 -0.25 -8.70
N PHE A 38 -11.27 0.17 -8.93
CA PHE A 38 -10.87 1.57 -8.83
C PHE A 38 -11.08 2.27 -10.17
N THR A 39 -11.67 3.46 -10.11
CA THR A 39 -12.03 4.24 -11.30
C THR A 39 -11.15 5.47 -11.49
N GLY A 40 -10.41 5.87 -10.45
CA GLY A 40 -9.67 7.13 -10.41
C GLY A 40 -10.59 8.35 -10.25
N LYS A 41 -11.86 8.13 -9.91
CA LYS A 41 -12.91 9.17 -9.73
C LYS A 41 -13.49 9.16 -8.32
N GLU A 42 -12.88 8.40 -7.42
CA GLU A 42 -13.23 8.38 -6.00
C GLU A 42 -13.04 9.78 -5.40
N ASP A 43 -13.97 10.21 -4.55
CA ASP A 43 -13.88 11.48 -3.85
C ASP A 43 -12.91 11.36 -2.67
N HIS A 44 -11.79 12.08 -2.78
CA HIS A 44 -10.75 12.17 -1.75
C HIS A 44 -10.66 13.58 -1.15
N SER A 45 -11.69 14.41 -1.33
CA SER A 45 -11.71 15.75 -0.75
C SER A 45 -11.84 15.70 0.78
N ILE A 46 -11.16 16.64 1.44
CA ILE A 46 -11.21 16.88 2.88
C ILE A 46 -11.09 18.38 3.13
N SER A 47 -11.71 18.88 4.20
CA SER A 47 -11.56 20.28 4.59
C SER A 47 -10.17 20.53 5.21
N LEU A 48 -9.70 21.77 5.16
CA LEU A 48 -8.46 22.15 5.85
C LEU A 48 -8.60 21.97 7.37
N GLU A 49 -9.78 22.22 7.92
CA GLU A 49 -10.08 22.05 9.35
C GLU A 49 -9.92 20.59 9.79
N ASP A 50 -10.54 19.65 9.07
CA ASP A 50 -10.45 18.23 9.38
C ASP A 50 -9.01 17.72 9.22
N ALA A 51 -8.32 18.12 8.14
CA ALA A 51 -6.92 17.76 7.92
C ALA A 51 -5.98 18.33 9.02
N SER A 52 -6.22 19.56 9.45
CA SER A 52 -5.50 20.21 10.55
C SER A 52 -5.71 19.47 11.87
N GLN A 53 -6.96 19.08 12.18
CA GLN A 53 -7.27 18.31 13.38
C GLN A 53 -6.57 16.95 13.39
N MET A 54 -6.57 16.24 12.25
CA MET A 54 -5.90 14.93 12.11
C MET A 54 -4.38 15.04 12.31
N THR A 55 -3.74 16.01 11.66
CA THR A 55 -2.28 16.21 11.77
C THR A 55 -1.85 16.69 13.16
N ARG A 56 -2.65 17.57 13.80
CA ARG A 56 -2.46 17.96 15.20
C ARG A 56 -2.51 16.76 16.14
N ASN A 57 -3.53 15.91 16.00
CA ASN A 57 -3.69 14.73 16.86
C ASN A 57 -2.50 13.77 16.73
N PHE A 58 -1.95 13.61 15.53
CA PHE A 58 -0.73 12.84 15.29
C PHE A 58 0.50 13.48 15.98
N GLN A 59 0.70 14.78 15.79
CA GLN A 59 1.84 15.51 16.36
C GLN A 59 1.84 15.51 17.90
N LEU A 60 0.67 15.53 18.54
CA LEU A 60 0.56 15.48 20.01
C LEU A 60 0.78 14.08 20.61
N GLN A 61 0.71 13.03 19.79
CA GLN A 61 0.88 11.64 20.22
C GLN A 61 2.25 11.06 19.86
N THR A 62 3.09 11.84 19.18
CA THR A 62 4.40 11.39 18.71
C THR A 62 5.55 12.07 19.43
N ALA A 63 6.75 11.51 19.30
CA ALA A 63 7.96 12.11 19.87
C ALA A 63 8.30 13.44 19.16
N PRO A 64 8.89 14.43 19.85
CA PRO A 64 9.18 15.75 19.28
C PRO A 64 10.00 15.74 17.98
N ASP A 65 10.88 14.76 17.80
CA ASP A 65 11.75 14.62 16.62
C ASP A 65 11.21 13.62 15.58
N GLN A 66 10.01 13.08 15.77
CA GLN A 66 9.41 12.17 14.80
C GLN A 66 9.12 12.91 13.50
N ILE A 67 9.31 12.22 12.38
CA ILE A 67 8.87 12.69 11.06
C ILE A 67 7.34 12.86 11.06
N ILE A 68 6.89 14.10 10.83
CA ILE A 68 5.47 14.50 10.79
C ILE A 68 4.95 14.67 9.36
N GLY A 69 5.84 14.65 8.37
CA GLY A 69 5.47 14.74 6.97
C GLY A 69 6.67 14.61 6.04
N GLY A 70 6.38 14.65 4.74
CA GLY A 70 7.40 14.59 3.69
C GLY A 70 6.92 15.24 2.40
N PHE A 71 7.87 15.72 1.60
CA PHE A 71 7.60 16.30 0.28
C PHE A 71 8.02 15.36 -0.84
N PHE A 72 7.13 15.11 -1.80
CA PHE A 72 7.45 14.43 -3.06
C PHE A 72 7.53 15.42 -4.21
N GLY A 73 8.54 15.26 -5.06
CA GLY A 73 8.66 16.05 -6.28
C GLY A 73 7.49 15.80 -7.24
N LYS A 74 6.97 16.86 -7.85
CA LYS A 74 5.88 16.81 -8.83
C LYS A 74 6.13 15.76 -9.92
N ASP A 75 7.32 15.75 -10.50
CA ASP A 75 7.63 14.86 -11.62
C ASP A 75 7.64 13.38 -11.22
N ALA A 76 8.05 13.07 -9.98
CA ALA A 76 8.00 11.69 -9.47
C ALA A 76 6.54 11.22 -9.31
N VAL A 77 5.67 12.06 -8.75
CA VAL A 77 4.24 11.76 -8.62
C VAL A 77 3.58 11.60 -9.99
N LEU A 78 3.85 12.54 -10.91
CA LEU A 78 3.32 12.48 -12.27
C LEU A 78 3.81 11.24 -13.02
N ALA A 79 5.08 10.87 -12.88
CA ALA A 79 5.63 9.69 -13.54
C ALA A 79 4.92 8.40 -13.08
N ILE A 80 4.55 8.29 -11.81
CA ILE A 80 3.81 7.12 -11.31
C ILE A 80 2.40 7.07 -11.88
N ILE A 81 1.64 8.17 -11.81
CA ILE A 81 0.25 8.19 -12.26
C ILE A 81 0.10 8.17 -13.78
N SER A 82 1.15 8.52 -14.53
CA SER A 82 1.16 8.50 -15.99
C SER A 82 1.50 7.12 -16.57
N GLN A 83 1.78 6.12 -15.73
CA GLN A 83 2.00 4.75 -16.18
C GLN A 83 0.73 4.18 -16.82
N GLU A 84 0.90 3.38 -17.86
CA GLU A 84 -0.24 2.74 -18.52
C GLU A 84 -1.03 1.90 -17.51
N LYS A 85 -2.36 2.08 -17.49
CA LYS A 85 -3.32 1.43 -16.58
C LYS A 85 -3.32 1.93 -15.14
N ALA A 86 -2.47 2.88 -14.75
CA ALA A 86 -2.59 3.53 -13.45
C ALA A 86 -3.90 4.33 -13.38
N VAL A 87 -4.69 4.09 -12.33
CA VAL A 87 -5.91 4.84 -12.04
C VAL A 87 -5.80 5.62 -10.73
N GLY A 88 -4.75 5.39 -9.95
CA GLY A 88 -4.51 6.07 -8.67
C GLY A 88 -3.16 5.73 -8.05
N LEU A 89 -2.96 6.21 -6.82
CA LEU A 89 -1.78 5.98 -6.00
C LEU A 89 -2.14 5.18 -4.76
N ARG A 90 -1.22 4.30 -4.34
CA ARG A 90 -1.18 3.72 -3.00
C ARG A 90 0.09 4.16 -2.31
N TYR A 91 0.02 4.26 -0.99
CA TYR A 91 1.18 4.49 -0.16
C TYR A 91 1.40 3.33 0.82
N TYR A 92 2.66 3.03 1.12
CA TYR A 92 3.07 2.09 2.15
C TYR A 92 4.00 2.77 3.14
N TYR A 93 3.88 2.39 4.42
CA TYR A 93 4.90 2.72 5.42
C TYR A 93 6.07 1.74 5.30
N GLY A 94 7.28 2.27 5.31
CA GLY A 94 8.52 1.50 5.34
C GLY A 94 9.46 2.00 6.43
N LEU A 95 10.41 1.16 6.81
CA LEU A 95 11.57 1.53 7.63
C LEU A 95 12.82 1.28 6.79
N ASP A 96 13.82 2.15 6.86
CA ASP A 96 15.16 1.83 6.36
C ASP A 96 15.94 0.95 7.33
N ASP A 97 17.17 0.61 6.97
CA ASP A 97 18.05 -0.24 7.78
C ASP A 97 18.38 0.40 9.14
N GLU A 98 18.24 1.72 9.25
CA GLU A 98 18.38 2.50 10.48
C GLU A 98 17.09 2.61 11.30
N GLY A 99 15.98 2.04 10.82
CA GLY A 99 14.67 2.11 11.50
C GLY A 99 13.95 3.45 11.31
N THR A 100 14.40 4.29 10.39
CA THR A 100 13.77 5.58 10.08
C THR A 100 12.52 5.36 9.24
N PRO A 101 11.37 5.97 9.58
CA PRO A 101 10.16 5.80 8.79
C PRO A 101 10.21 6.51 7.44
N HIS A 102 9.58 5.87 6.45
CA HIS A 102 9.45 6.31 5.07
C HIS A 102 8.04 6.03 4.53
N ILE A 103 7.65 6.78 3.50
CA ILE A 103 6.45 6.54 2.72
C ILE A 103 6.87 6.15 1.30
N ILE A 104 6.35 5.03 0.81
CA ILE A 104 6.59 4.53 -0.55
C ILE A 104 5.32 4.76 -1.38
N LEU A 105 5.42 5.48 -2.49
CA LEU A 105 4.34 5.67 -3.45
C LEU A 105 4.43 4.65 -4.59
N ILE A 106 3.28 4.07 -4.96
CA ILE A 106 3.15 3.13 -6.07
C ILE A 106 1.84 3.37 -6.84
N GLY A 107 1.84 3.08 -8.14
CA GLY A 107 0.65 3.13 -8.98
C GLY A 107 -0.27 1.94 -8.72
N VAL A 108 -1.58 2.17 -8.79
CA VAL A 108 -2.62 1.14 -8.67
C VAL A 108 -3.43 1.08 -9.95
N ASN A 109 -3.72 -0.12 -10.45
CA ASN A 109 -4.57 -0.31 -11.62
C ASN A 109 -6.06 -0.44 -11.28
N ALA A 110 -6.93 -0.47 -12.29
CA ALA A 110 -8.38 -0.53 -12.12
C ALA A 110 -8.86 -1.76 -11.32
N ASP A 111 -8.09 -2.85 -11.32
CA ASP A 111 -8.38 -4.06 -10.55
C ASP A 111 -7.90 -3.97 -9.09
N GLY A 112 -7.29 -2.85 -8.69
CA GLY A 112 -6.75 -2.65 -7.35
C GLY A 112 -5.40 -3.28 -7.09
N ASN A 113 -4.72 -3.78 -8.14
CA ASN A 113 -3.39 -4.35 -8.01
C ASN A 113 -2.32 -3.26 -8.06
N ASP A 114 -1.27 -3.46 -7.26
CA ASP A 114 -0.09 -2.59 -7.27
C ASP A 114 0.76 -2.86 -8.51
N MET A 115 1.27 -1.79 -9.11
CA MET A 115 2.11 -1.84 -10.29
C MET A 115 3.58 -1.99 -9.90
N THR A 116 3.96 -3.17 -9.38
CA THR A 116 5.30 -3.44 -8.82
C THR A 116 6.41 -3.47 -9.85
N ASP A 117 6.09 -3.78 -11.11
CA ASP A 117 7.04 -3.72 -12.24
C ASP A 117 7.19 -2.30 -12.82
N GLY A 118 6.49 -1.33 -12.21
CA GLY A 118 6.44 0.05 -12.62
C GLY A 118 7.41 0.97 -11.89
N LEU A 119 7.19 2.27 -12.06
CA LEU A 119 7.85 3.30 -11.29
C LEU A 119 7.24 3.39 -9.89
N LEU A 120 8.13 3.44 -8.90
CA LEU A 120 7.83 3.74 -7.50
C LEU A 120 8.55 5.03 -7.11
N ALA A 121 8.01 5.76 -6.13
CA ALA A 121 8.69 6.89 -5.54
C ALA A 121 8.85 6.70 -4.05
N GLU A 122 10.09 6.83 -3.63
CA GLU A 122 10.55 7.04 -2.25
C GLU A 122 11.51 8.25 -2.34
N ARG A 123 12.02 8.75 -1.22
CA ARG A 123 12.88 9.93 -1.04
C ARG A 123 12.09 11.21 -0.84
N SER A 124 11.02 11.10 -0.07
CA SER A 124 10.36 12.30 0.41
C SER A 124 11.37 13.16 1.19
N THR A 125 11.37 14.47 0.95
CA THR A 125 12.14 15.40 1.81
C THR A 125 11.40 15.49 3.15
N LYS A 126 11.96 14.85 4.18
CA LYS A 126 11.35 14.66 5.50
C LYS A 126 11.27 15.96 6.29
N CYS A 127 10.17 16.12 7.03
CA CYS A 127 9.98 17.15 8.03
C CYS A 127 9.69 16.48 9.38
N PRO A 128 10.57 16.65 10.40
CA PRO A 128 11.90 17.29 10.38
C PRO A 128 12.97 16.53 9.56
N PRO A 129 14.11 17.15 9.18
CA PRO A 129 14.54 18.52 9.51
C PRO A 129 14.13 19.58 8.49
N HIS A 130 13.59 19.20 7.33
CA HIS A 130 13.31 20.12 6.22
C HIS A 130 11.81 20.47 6.16
N CYS A 131 11.37 21.24 7.16
CA CYS A 131 9.98 21.69 7.25
C CYS A 131 9.75 23.01 6.50
N PRO A 132 8.55 23.22 5.91
CA PRO A 132 8.16 24.52 5.37
C PRO A 132 7.80 25.49 6.51
N GLU A 133 7.40 26.72 6.15
CA GLU A 133 6.83 27.67 7.10
C GLU A 133 5.65 27.07 7.87
N SER A 134 5.47 27.51 9.13
CA SER A 134 4.39 27.03 9.98
C SER A 134 3.02 27.34 9.40
N ASN A 135 2.12 26.36 9.46
CA ASN A 135 0.74 26.41 8.99
C ASN A 135 -0.13 25.41 9.77
N ASP A 136 -1.42 25.36 9.43
CA ASP A 136 -2.43 24.55 10.11
C ASP A 136 -2.16 23.03 10.08
N LEU A 137 -1.31 22.53 9.17
CA LEU A 137 -0.99 21.11 9.03
C LEU A 137 0.31 20.68 9.73
N ASN A 138 1.23 21.61 9.99
CA ASN A 138 2.55 21.29 10.54
C ASN A 138 2.85 21.97 11.89
N ASN A 139 1.88 22.71 12.45
CA ASN A 139 2.00 23.33 13.76
C ASN A 139 0.72 23.08 14.59
N PRO A 140 0.80 22.29 15.67
CA PRO A 140 -0.37 21.90 16.46
C PRO A 140 -0.98 23.05 17.28
N LEU A 141 -0.30 24.21 17.32
CA LEU A 141 -0.78 25.44 17.97
C LEU A 141 -1.59 26.34 17.02
N LEU A 142 -1.49 26.13 15.71
CA LEU A 142 -2.20 26.95 14.70
C LEU A 142 -3.53 26.33 14.25
N SER A 143 -3.74 25.05 14.50
CA SER A 143 -5.01 24.36 14.23
C SER A 143 -6.17 25.00 15.00
N ASN A 144 -6.92 25.90 14.36
CA ASN A 144 -7.97 26.73 14.96
C ASN A 144 -9.29 25.96 15.23
N GLY A 145 -9.22 24.84 15.95
CA GLY A 145 -10.38 23.98 16.24
C GLY A 145 -10.73 23.82 17.71
N ILE A 146 -9.81 24.03 18.66
CA ILE A 146 -10.14 23.98 20.10
C ILE A 146 -9.20 24.92 20.84
N ALA A 147 -9.80 25.84 21.59
CA ALA A 147 -9.15 26.53 22.69
C ALA A 147 -8.25 25.55 23.44
N ALA A 148 -7.03 25.98 23.75
CA ALA A 148 -6.26 25.40 24.83
C ALA A 148 -7.14 25.41 26.10
N ASN A 149 -7.88 24.33 26.34
CA ASN A 149 -8.40 23.98 27.66
C ASN A 149 -7.23 23.32 28.41
N PHE A 150 -6.16 24.08 28.58
CA PHE A 150 -5.11 23.86 29.57
C PHE A 150 -5.32 24.85 30.70
#